data_AF-A0A3S4TDQ1-F1
#
_entry.id   AF-A0A3S4TDQ1-F1
#
_cell.length_a   1.000
_cell.length_b   1.000
_cell.length_c   1.000
_cell.angle_alpha   90.00
_cell.angle_beta   90.00
_cell.angle_gamma   90.00
#
_symmetry.space_group_name_H-M   'P 1'
#
loop_
_entity.id
_entity.type
_entity.pdbx_description
1 polymer ?
#
loop_
_entity_poly.entity_id
_entity_poly.type
_entity_poly.pdbx_seq_one_letter_code
_entity_poly.pdbx_strand_id
1 'polypeptide(L)'
;MTILAYYHFGTYRTFKEYYQDYIRSWLKKEFLTSISYNHFVELMPRVFFKMILFMKLYVFGKCTGTIFVGSTMFPVYHNVRRYFNKVFACLAKSGKGTMGWCHGFKLHLLCNDSGEVITFSLTGANLDDRDSRVWTVFAKVLYGKVFTDRGYIKQGPLKSLFDQGLLLVHGLKARMKNKLIPMWDKIMMRKRYSIEYISS
;
A
#
# COMPACT_ATOMS: atom_id res chain seq x y z
N MET A 1 -3.14 20.54 5.27
CA MET A 1 -2.92 19.18 5.81
C MET A 1 -4.13 18.72 6.59
N THR A 2 -4.56 19.46 7.62
CA THR A 2 -5.73 19.13 8.46
C THR A 2 -7.00 18.81 7.67
N ILE A 3 -7.34 19.64 6.67
CA ILE A 3 -8.50 19.41 5.79
C ILE A 3 -8.43 18.04 5.10
N LEU A 4 -7.27 17.63 4.59
CA LEU A 4 -7.09 16.33 3.93
C LEU A 4 -7.11 15.17 4.93
N ALA A 5 -6.50 15.34 6.10
CA ALA A 5 -6.52 14.31 7.14
C ALA A 5 -7.95 14.06 7.63
N TYR A 6 -8.72 15.12 7.89
CA TYR A 6 -10.09 15.03 8.38
C TYR A 6 -11.07 14.45 7.35
N TYR A 7 -10.77 14.59 6.05
CA TYR A 7 -11.56 13.93 4.99
C TYR A 7 -11.64 12.42 5.18
N HIS A 8 -10.53 11.78 5.60
CA HIS A 8 -10.48 10.33 5.80
C HIS A 8 -11.29 9.82 7.01
N PHE A 9 -11.67 10.71 7.92
CA PHE A 9 -12.55 10.39 9.05
C PHE A 9 -14.03 10.71 8.73
N GLY A 10 -14.31 11.39 7.63
CA GLY A 10 -15.65 11.72 7.19
C GLY A 10 -16.28 10.63 6.33
N THR A 11 -17.60 10.66 6.20
CA THR A 11 -18.39 9.72 5.37
C THR A 11 -18.69 10.24 3.97
N TYR A 12 -17.94 11.25 3.50
CA TYR A 12 -18.17 11.90 2.22
C TYR A 12 -17.72 11.01 1.05
N ARG A 13 -18.51 10.97 -0.03
CA ARG A 13 -18.19 10.13 -1.20
C ARG A 13 -17.05 10.72 -2.02
N THR A 14 -17.00 12.05 -2.13
CA THR A 14 -15.96 12.75 -2.87
C THR A 14 -15.34 13.87 -2.06
N PHE A 15 -14.07 14.14 -2.35
CA PHE A 15 -13.37 15.27 -1.73
C PHE A 15 -14.03 16.61 -2.11
N LYS A 16 -14.66 16.70 -3.29
CA LYS A 16 -15.36 17.90 -3.73
C LYS A 16 -16.57 18.21 -2.86
N GLU A 17 -17.44 17.22 -2.62
CA GLU A 17 -18.58 17.34 -1.71
C GLU A 17 -18.11 17.73 -0.31
N TYR A 18 -17.13 17.01 0.24
CA TYR A 18 -16.54 17.36 1.53
C TYR A 18 -16.04 18.81 1.60
N TYR A 19 -15.31 19.26 0.58
CA TYR A 19 -14.74 20.60 0.59
C TYR A 19 -15.81 21.68 0.42
N GLN A 20 -16.77 21.48 -0.49
CA GLN A 20 -17.79 22.48 -0.78
C GLN A 20 -18.85 22.53 0.31
N ASP A 21 -19.34 21.39 0.77
CA ASP A 21 -20.49 21.31 1.67
C ASP A 21 -20.06 21.44 3.13
N TYR A 22 -18.97 20.79 3.53
CA TYR A 22 -18.52 20.81 4.93
C TYR A 22 -17.52 21.92 5.22
N ILE A 23 -16.41 21.98 4.47
CA ILE A 23 -15.35 22.94 4.77
C ILE A 23 -15.79 24.37 4.51
N ARG A 24 -16.37 24.65 3.34
CA ARG A 24 -16.78 26.02 2.97
C ARG A 24 -18.08 26.49 3.61
N SER A 25 -18.97 25.57 4.01
CA SER A 25 -20.23 25.95 4.67
C SER A 25 -20.12 25.90 6.19
N TRP A 26 -19.85 24.73 6.76
CA TRP A 26 -19.86 24.52 8.21
C TRP A 26 -18.58 25.03 8.91
N LEU A 27 -17.41 24.80 8.32
CA LEU A 27 -16.12 25.19 8.91
C LEU A 27 -15.58 26.53 8.37
N LYS A 28 -16.44 27.37 7.78
CA LYS A 28 -16.06 28.68 7.22
C LYS A 28 -15.36 29.59 8.24
N LYS A 29 -15.77 29.53 9.51
CA LYS A 29 -15.20 30.34 10.59
C LYS A 29 -13.79 29.89 10.99
N GLU A 30 -13.51 28.59 10.90
CA GLU A 30 -12.20 28.00 11.21
C GLU A 30 -11.20 28.22 10.06
N PHE A 31 -11.70 28.34 8.82
CA PHE A 31 -10.90 28.58 7.63
C PHE A 31 -11.31 29.89 6.94
N LEU A 32 -11.03 31.02 7.61
CA LEU A 32 -11.45 32.38 7.23
C LEU A 32 -11.04 32.78 5.79
N THR A 33 -9.96 32.19 5.26
CA THR A 33 -9.48 32.36 3.88
C THR A 33 -9.68 31.09 3.05
N SER A 34 -10.90 30.52 3.06
CA SER A 34 -11.20 29.33 2.25
C SER A 34 -11.03 29.67 0.76
N ILE A 35 -10.02 29.08 0.12
CA ILE A 35 -9.74 29.32 -1.29
C ILE A 35 -10.74 28.55 -2.16
N SER A 36 -10.82 28.84 -3.46
CA SER A 36 -11.66 28.06 -4.36
C SER A 36 -11.25 26.59 -4.36
N TYR A 37 -12.20 25.69 -4.62
CA TYR A 37 -11.94 24.25 -4.69
C TYR A 37 -10.80 23.92 -5.66
N ASN A 38 -10.82 24.48 -6.86
CA ASN A 38 -9.80 24.22 -7.88
C ASN A 38 -8.41 24.63 -7.39
N HIS A 39 -8.28 25.82 -6.83
CA HIS A 39 -7.01 26.28 -6.28
C HIS A 39 -6.57 25.42 -5.09
N PHE A 40 -7.50 24.97 -4.24
CA PHE A 40 -7.15 24.04 -3.17
C PHE A 40 -6.58 22.72 -3.71
N VAL A 41 -7.18 22.15 -4.77
CA VAL A 41 -6.68 20.94 -5.44
C VAL A 41 -5.27 21.18 -6.02
N GLU A 42 -5.02 22.33 -6.64
CA GLU A 42 -3.68 22.72 -7.13
C GLU A 42 -2.65 22.84 -6.00
N LEU A 43 -3.07 23.20 -4.78
CA LEU A 43 -2.21 23.32 -3.60
C LEU A 43 -1.99 21.99 -2.87
N MET A 44 -2.84 20.97 -3.06
CA MET A 44 -2.73 19.68 -2.36
C MET A 44 -1.33 19.04 -2.45
N PRO A 45 -0.63 19.05 -3.60
CA PRO A 45 0.71 18.45 -3.69
C PRO A 45 1.72 19.08 -2.72
N ARG A 46 1.53 20.35 -2.32
CA ARG A 46 2.45 21.06 -1.40
C ARG A 46 2.50 20.44 0.00
N VAL A 47 1.46 19.70 0.40
CA VAL A 47 1.41 19.05 1.72
C VAL A 47 1.77 17.57 1.66
N PHE A 48 2.09 17.03 0.48
CA PHE A 48 2.43 15.61 0.31
C PHE A 48 3.58 15.18 1.23
N PHE A 49 4.70 15.89 1.21
CA PHE A 49 5.85 15.56 2.07
C PHE A 49 5.52 15.67 3.56
N LYS A 50 4.69 16.65 3.96
CA LYS A 50 4.23 16.79 5.35
C LYS A 50 3.37 15.60 5.77
N MET A 51 2.51 15.10 4.88
CA MET A 51 1.70 13.90 5.15
C MET A 51 2.56 12.64 5.24
N ILE A 52 3.52 12.44 4.32
CA ILE A 52 4.44 11.29 4.39
C ILE A 52 5.27 11.33 5.67
N LEU A 53 5.75 12.51 6.07
CA LEU A 53 6.48 12.68 7.32
C LEU A 53 5.60 12.37 8.53
N PHE A 54 4.36 12.89 8.55
CA PHE A 54 3.37 12.58 9.59
C PHE A 54 3.12 11.07 9.69
N MET A 55 2.91 10.39 8.56
CA MET A 55 2.71 8.94 8.55
C MET A 55 3.94 8.20 9.11
N LYS A 56 5.15 8.58 8.69
CA LYS A 56 6.39 7.95 9.17
C LYS A 56 6.66 8.15 10.65
N LEU A 57 6.29 9.31 11.20
CA LEU A 57 6.57 9.65 12.60
C LEU A 57 5.51 9.13 13.57
N TYR A 58 4.23 9.11 13.15
CA TYR A 58 3.10 8.89 14.08
C TYR A 58 2.18 7.73 13.71
N VAL A 59 2.14 7.31 12.45
CA VAL A 59 1.17 6.30 11.98
C VAL A 59 1.82 4.94 11.76
N PHE A 60 3.07 4.92 11.28
CA PHE A 60 3.74 3.66 11.00
C PHE A 60 4.18 2.94 12.27
N GLY A 61 3.85 1.65 12.31
CA GLY A 61 4.24 0.74 13.37
C GLY A 61 5.70 0.29 13.24
N LYS A 62 6.16 -0.43 14.27
CA LYS A 62 7.50 -1.03 14.28
C LYS A 62 7.45 -2.47 13.77
N CYS A 63 8.57 -2.91 13.21
CA CYS A 63 8.77 -4.33 12.92
C CYS A 63 8.92 -5.09 14.25
N THR A 64 8.08 -6.12 14.46
CA THR A 64 8.03 -6.96 15.67
C THR A 64 8.65 -8.35 15.46
N GLY A 65 9.12 -8.64 14.25
CA GLY A 65 9.68 -9.96 13.87
C GLY A 65 8.66 -10.92 13.25
N THR A 66 7.37 -10.59 13.25
CA THR A 66 6.30 -11.29 12.50
C THR A 66 5.64 -10.29 11.56
N ILE A 67 5.94 -10.39 10.26
CA ILE A 67 5.44 -9.42 9.26
C ILE A 67 4.58 -10.11 8.21
N PHE A 68 3.52 -9.44 7.79
CA PHE A 68 2.71 -9.80 6.63
C PHE A 68 3.02 -8.88 5.46
N VAL A 69 3.23 -9.46 4.27
CA VAL A 69 3.35 -8.71 3.01
C VAL A 69 2.15 -9.00 2.12
N GLY A 70 1.61 -7.95 1.50
CA GLY A 70 0.54 -8.01 0.51
C GLY A 70 0.72 -6.94 -0.55
N SER A 71 0.05 -7.10 -1.69
CA SER A 71 -0.01 -6.06 -2.70
C SER A 71 -1.41 -5.94 -3.31
N THR A 72 -1.82 -4.70 -3.55
CA THR A 72 -3.09 -4.37 -4.21
C THR A 72 -2.86 -3.48 -5.41
N MET A 73 -3.62 -3.73 -6.47
CA MET A 73 -3.61 -2.90 -7.69
C MET A 73 -4.52 -1.69 -7.49
N PHE A 74 -4.00 -0.50 -7.76
CA PHE A 74 -4.74 0.75 -7.70
C PHE A 74 -5.00 1.28 -9.12
N PRO A 75 -6.21 1.07 -9.68
CA PRO A 75 -6.55 1.57 -11.01
C PRO A 75 -6.71 3.09 -10.97
N VAL A 76 -5.97 3.77 -11.83
CA VAL A 76 -6.02 5.23 -11.94
C VAL A 76 -7.08 5.67 -12.95
N TYR A 77 -7.39 4.80 -13.90
CA TYR A 77 -8.38 5.06 -14.93
C TYR A 77 -8.96 3.75 -15.47
N HIS A 78 -10.13 3.84 -16.12
CA HIS A 78 -10.73 2.68 -16.74
C HIS A 78 -9.85 2.15 -17.87
N ASN A 79 -9.60 0.84 -17.91
CA ASN A 79 -8.65 0.20 -18.83
C ASN A 79 -8.87 0.60 -20.30
N VAL A 80 -10.12 0.61 -20.75
CA VAL A 80 -10.52 0.94 -22.12
C VAL A 80 -10.13 2.38 -22.50
N ARG A 81 -10.18 3.31 -21.55
CA ARG A 81 -9.96 4.73 -21.78
C ARG A 81 -8.61 5.22 -21.24
N ARG A 82 -7.69 4.31 -20.90
CA ARG A 82 -6.41 4.62 -20.22
C ARG A 82 -5.59 5.71 -20.92
N TYR A 83 -5.63 5.76 -22.25
CA TYR A 83 -4.87 6.73 -23.06
C TYR A 83 -5.36 8.18 -22.92
N PHE A 84 -6.55 8.40 -22.37
CA PHE A 84 -7.07 9.75 -22.09
C PHE A 84 -6.53 10.34 -20.79
N ASN A 85 -5.95 9.52 -19.90
CA ASN A 85 -5.37 10.01 -18.66
C ASN A 85 -4.03 10.69 -18.94
N LYS A 86 -3.99 12.02 -18.82
CA LYS A 86 -2.76 12.81 -18.96
C LYS A 86 -2.03 13.03 -17.63
N VAL A 87 -2.75 12.95 -16.51
CA VAL A 87 -2.21 13.27 -15.16
C VAL A 87 -1.12 12.29 -14.74
N PHE A 88 -1.30 11.00 -15.02
CA PHE A 88 -0.34 9.95 -14.67
C PHE A 88 0.34 9.35 -15.90
N ALA A 89 0.39 10.12 -17.00
CA ALA A 89 1.13 9.73 -18.18
C ALA A 89 2.58 9.39 -17.81
N CYS A 90 3.12 8.34 -18.42
CA CYS A 90 4.44 7.75 -18.15
C CYS A 90 4.63 7.10 -16.76
N LEU A 91 3.88 7.50 -15.73
CA LEU A 91 3.95 6.95 -14.36
C LEU A 91 3.08 5.69 -14.21
N ALA A 92 1.81 5.79 -14.59
CA ALA A 92 0.88 4.66 -14.54
C ALA A 92 1.27 3.62 -15.61
N LYS A 93 1.24 2.35 -15.22
CA LYS A 93 1.59 1.22 -16.10
C LYS A 93 0.46 0.20 -16.11
N SER A 94 0.37 -0.56 -17.19
CA SER A 94 -0.61 -1.64 -17.31
C SER A 94 -0.03 -2.95 -16.78
N GLY A 95 -0.72 -3.58 -15.85
CA GLY A 95 -0.36 -4.90 -15.34
C GLY A 95 -1.57 -5.81 -15.19
N LYS A 96 -1.32 -7.12 -15.09
CA LYS A 96 -2.35 -8.13 -14.84
C LYS A 96 -2.24 -8.62 -13.40
N GLY A 97 -3.29 -8.41 -12.63
CA GLY A 97 -3.44 -8.96 -11.27
C GLY A 97 -4.44 -10.10 -11.24
N THR A 98 -4.80 -10.53 -10.04
CA THR A 98 -5.81 -11.56 -9.77
C THR A 98 -7.18 -11.17 -10.31
N MET A 99 -7.52 -9.88 -10.19
CA MET A 99 -8.81 -9.31 -10.65
C MET A 99 -8.79 -8.85 -12.12
N GLY A 100 -7.77 -9.22 -12.88
CA GLY A 100 -7.65 -8.89 -14.30
C GLY A 100 -6.65 -7.77 -14.60
N TRP A 101 -6.81 -7.14 -15.76
CA TRP A 101 -5.95 -6.04 -16.18
C TRP A 101 -6.26 -4.78 -15.39
N CYS A 102 -5.22 -3.99 -15.09
CA CYS A 102 -5.34 -2.69 -14.45
C CYS A 102 -4.29 -1.75 -15.02
N HIS A 103 -4.73 -0.54 -15.40
CA HIS A 103 -3.85 0.57 -15.74
C HIS A 103 -3.75 1.53 -14.55
N GLY A 104 -2.58 1.57 -13.93
CA GLY A 104 -2.37 2.37 -12.72
C GLY A 104 -1.11 1.98 -11.98
N PHE A 105 -1.26 1.83 -10.67
CA PHE A 105 -0.19 1.52 -9.74
C PHE A 105 -0.44 0.20 -9.02
N LYS A 106 0.58 -0.28 -8.33
CA LYS A 106 0.50 -1.37 -7.38
C LYS A 106 1.09 -0.91 -6.06
N LEU A 107 0.33 -1.05 -4.99
CA LEU A 107 0.74 -0.72 -3.63
C LEU A 107 1.16 -2.01 -2.94
N HIS A 108 2.42 -2.10 -2.53
CA HIS A 108 2.96 -3.18 -1.71
C HIS A 108 3.01 -2.71 -0.26
N LEU A 109 2.44 -3.48 0.66
CA LEU A 109 2.30 -3.12 2.07
C LEU A 109 3.03 -4.14 2.96
N LEU A 110 3.60 -3.63 4.05
CA LEU A 110 4.09 -4.44 5.17
C LEU A 110 3.26 -4.10 6.41
N CYS A 111 2.72 -5.12 7.05
CA CYS A 111 2.00 -4.98 8.32
C CYS A 111 2.60 -5.89 9.39
N ASN A 112 2.66 -5.43 10.63
CA ASN A 112 3.02 -6.30 11.75
C ASN A 112 1.82 -7.18 12.16
N ASP A 113 2.05 -8.02 13.15
CA ASP A 113 1.05 -8.92 13.73
C ASP A 113 -0.06 -8.24 14.54
N SER A 114 0.08 -6.96 14.83
CA SER A 114 -0.96 -6.09 15.41
C SER A 114 -1.80 -5.37 14.35
N GLY A 115 -1.48 -5.53 13.06
CA GLY A 115 -2.19 -4.86 11.97
C GLY A 115 -1.73 -3.43 11.69
N GLU A 116 -0.61 -2.99 12.29
CA GLU A 116 -0.04 -1.68 12.00
C GLU A 116 0.80 -1.75 10.71
N VAL A 117 0.66 -0.74 9.86
CA VAL A 117 1.48 -0.61 8.65
C VAL A 117 2.89 -0.20 9.05
N ILE A 118 3.89 -1.01 8.71
CA ILE A 118 5.31 -0.72 9.00
C ILE A 118 5.87 0.21 7.91
N THR A 119 5.62 -0.14 6.65
CA THR A 119 6.06 0.64 5.49
C THR A 119 5.31 0.18 4.24
N PHE A 120 5.44 0.93 3.16
CA PHE A 120 4.87 0.60 1.88
C PHE A 120 5.81 0.95 0.73
N SER A 121 5.56 0.35 -0.44
CA SER A 121 6.20 0.70 -1.71
C SER A 121 5.14 0.84 -2.78
N LEU A 122 5.14 1.98 -3.49
CA LEU A 122 4.23 2.23 -4.59
C LEU A 122 4.98 2.06 -5.92
N THR A 123 4.48 1.19 -6.78
CA THR A 123 5.09 0.86 -8.06
C THR A 123 4.09 0.98 -9.21
N GLY A 124 4.58 0.94 -10.45
CA GLY A 124 3.69 0.79 -11.61
C GLY A 124 3.01 -0.57 -11.59
N ALA A 125 1.76 -0.65 -12.05
CA ALA A 125 0.97 -1.90 -11.97
C ALA A 125 1.60 -3.10 -12.69
N ASN A 126 2.50 -2.87 -13.64
CA ASN A 126 3.23 -3.91 -14.38
C ASN A 126 4.32 -4.61 -13.56
N LEU A 127 4.72 -4.06 -12.41
CA LEU A 127 5.80 -4.64 -11.62
C LEU A 127 5.34 -5.91 -10.91
N ASP A 128 6.24 -6.89 -10.92
CA ASP A 128 6.06 -8.15 -10.24
C ASP A 128 6.31 -7.99 -8.73
N ASP A 129 5.56 -8.72 -7.92
CA ASP A 129 5.69 -8.73 -6.46
C ASP A 129 7.09 -9.22 -5.98
N ARG A 130 7.80 -9.91 -6.87
CA ARG A 130 9.15 -10.45 -6.65
C ARG A 130 10.27 -9.49 -7.08
N ASP A 131 9.91 -8.29 -7.54
CA ASP A 131 10.89 -7.33 -8.05
C ASP A 131 11.82 -6.85 -6.93
N SER A 132 13.13 -6.86 -7.19
CA SER A 132 14.14 -6.49 -6.20
C SER A 132 13.96 -5.05 -5.70
N ARG A 133 13.42 -4.15 -6.52
CA ARG A 133 13.17 -2.75 -6.12
C ARG A 133 12.20 -2.63 -4.96
N VAL A 134 11.18 -3.50 -4.92
CA VAL A 134 10.23 -3.56 -3.80
C VAL A 134 10.93 -4.05 -2.54
N TRP A 135 11.69 -5.15 -2.68
CA TRP A 135 12.39 -5.77 -1.57
C TRP A 135 13.54 -4.93 -1.01
N THR A 136 14.21 -4.12 -1.82
CA THR A 136 15.23 -3.17 -1.34
C THR A 136 14.65 -2.10 -0.41
N VAL A 137 13.38 -1.71 -0.59
CA VAL A 137 12.71 -0.79 0.33
C VAL A 137 12.37 -1.51 1.63
N PHE A 138 11.88 -2.75 1.53
CA PHE A 138 11.44 -3.54 2.67
C PHE A 138 12.60 -4.02 3.55
N ALA A 139 13.69 -4.47 2.95
CA ALA A 139 14.87 -4.99 3.67
C ALA A 139 15.50 -3.95 4.62
N LYS A 140 15.24 -2.65 4.45
CA LYS A 140 15.76 -1.59 5.34
C LYS A 140 15.14 -1.60 6.73
N VAL A 141 13.94 -2.17 6.89
CA VAL A 141 13.16 -2.11 8.13
C VAL A 141 12.76 -3.48 8.65
N LEU A 142 12.91 -4.52 7.83
CA LEU A 142 12.49 -5.86 8.16
C LEU A 142 13.57 -6.63 8.92
N TYR A 143 13.14 -7.44 9.88
CA TYR A 143 13.90 -8.55 10.45
C TYR A 143 12.91 -9.66 10.87
N GLY A 144 13.37 -10.90 10.97
CA GLY A 144 12.53 -12.02 11.43
C GLY A 144 11.71 -12.68 10.32
N LYS A 145 10.49 -13.12 10.64
CA LYS A 145 9.65 -13.93 9.75
C LYS A 145 8.72 -13.06 8.92
N VAL A 146 8.73 -13.28 7.61
CA VAL A 146 7.91 -12.57 6.63
C VAL A 146 6.94 -13.54 5.97
N PHE A 147 5.66 -13.41 6.29
CA PHE A 147 4.56 -14.20 5.75
C PHE A 147 4.07 -13.57 4.46
N THR A 148 4.09 -14.33 3.35
CA THR A 148 3.82 -13.84 1.99
C THR A 148 2.88 -14.76 1.21
N ASP A 149 2.21 -14.19 0.21
CA ASP A 149 1.44 -14.98 -0.75
C ASP A 149 2.34 -15.75 -1.72
N ARG A 150 1.72 -16.75 -2.36
CA ARG A 150 2.37 -17.57 -3.38
C ARG A 150 2.97 -16.77 -4.55
N GLY A 151 2.49 -15.54 -4.77
CA GLY A 151 3.03 -14.60 -5.76
C GLY A 151 4.47 -14.19 -5.48
N TYR A 152 4.87 -14.13 -4.21
CA TYR A 152 6.20 -13.69 -3.78
C TYR A 152 7.28 -14.79 -3.82
N ILE A 153 6.91 -16.02 -4.24
CA ILE A 153 7.84 -17.16 -4.28
C ILE A 153 8.80 -17.04 -5.48
N LYS A 154 10.08 -16.74 -5.21
CA LYS A 154 11.19 -16.91 -6.15
C LYS A 154 12.42 -17.45 -5.41
N GLN A 155 13.10 -18.46 -5.96
CA GLN A 155 14.19 -19.16 -5.27
C GLN A 155 15.45 -18.30 -5.07
N GLY A 156 15.75 -17.36 -5.97
CA GLY A 156 16.96 -16.51 -5.90
C GLY A 156 16.96 -15.49 -4.75
N PRO A 157 15.97 -14.57 -4.66
CA PRO A 157 15.89 -13.54 -3.62
C PRO A 157 15.78 -14.09 -2.20
N LEU A 158 15.30 -15.32 -2.05
CA LEU A 158 15.12 -15.99 -0.76
C LEU A 158 16.44 -16.21 -0.03
N LYS A 159 17.53 -16.49 -0.76
CA LYS A 159 18.85 -16.74 -0.16
C LYS A 159 19.48 -15.45 0.38
N SER A 160 19.47 -14.38 -0.42
CA SER A 160 19.99 -13.07 0.01
C SER A 160 19.19 -12.46 1.17
N LEU A 161 17.88 -12.69 1.21
CA LEU A 161 17.03 -12.23 2.32
C LEU A 161 17.28 -13.06 3.59
N PHE A 162 17.49 -14.37 3.45
CA PHE A 162 17.87 -15.23 4.57
C PHE A 162 19.21 -14.82 5.18
N ASP A 163 20.20 -14.49 4.35
CA ASP A 163 21.51 -13.99 4.81
C ASP A 163 21.38 -12.64 5.56
N GLN A 164 20.30 -11.89 5.34
CA GLN A 164 19.95 -10.66 6.06
C GLN A 164 19.09 -10.91 7.31
N GLY A 165 18.89 -12.17 7.71
CA GLY A 165 18.06 -12.54 8.87
C GLY A 165 16.56 -12.55 8.61
N LEU A 166 16.13 -12.61 7.34
CA LEU A 166 14.72 -12.66 6.95
C LEU A 166 14.31 -14.07 6.53
N LEU A 167 13.39 -14.66 7.29
CA LEU A 167 12.78 -15.94 6.95
C LEU A 167 11.46 -15.73 6.24
N LEU A 168 11.44 -16.00 4.93
CA LEU A 168 10.23 -15.96 4.12
C LEU A 168 9.38 -17.23 4.33
N VAL A 169 8.19 -17.05 4.89
CA VAL A 169 7.16 -18.08 5.04
C VAL A 169 6.07 -17.84 3.99
N HIS A 170 5.69 -18.88 3.26
CA HIS A 170 4.68 -18.78 2.20
C HIS A 170 3.83 -20.04 2.12
N GLY A 171 2.65 -19.93 1.52
CA GLY A 171 1.81 -21.08 1.21
C GLY A 171 2.47 -22.02 0.19
N LEU A 172 2.21 -23.33 0.27
CA LEU A 172 2.69 -24.29 -0.72
C LEU A 172 2.00 -24.07 -2.07
N LYS A 173 2.77 -24.08 -3.16
CA LYS A 173 2.20 -24.19 -4.52
C LYS A 173 1.88 -25.65 -4.82
N ALA A 174 0.89 -25.90 -5.69
CA ALA A 174 0.45 -27.25 -6.05
C ALA A 174 1.58 -28.17 -6.55
N ARG A 175 2.64 -27.60 -7.15
CA ARG A 175 3.82 -28.34 -7.65
C ARG A 175 4.97 -28.46 -6.64
N MET A 176 4.82 -27.98 -5.41
CA MET A 176 5.87 -28.05 -4.39
C MET A 176 5.72 -29.32 -3.56
N LYS A 177 6.84 -29.99 -3.27
CA LYS A 177 6.87 -31.07 -2.28
C LYS A 177 6.38 -30.54 -0.94
N ASN A 178 5.49 -31.28 -0.30
CA ASN A 178 4.99 -30.93 1.02
C ASN A 178 6.17 -30.88 1.99
N LYS A 179 6.35 -29.74 2.66
CA LYS A 179 7.35 -29.57 3.72
C LYS A 179 6.60 -29.40 5.03
N LEU A 180 7.13 -29.99 6.10
CA LEU A 180 6.60 -29.76 7.44
C LEU A 180 6.75 -28.25 7.76
N ILE A 181 5.62 -27.60 8.01
CA ILE A 181 5.55 -26.20 8.44
C ILE A 181 5.18 -26.22 9.93
N PRO A 182 5.90 -25.50 10.81
CA PRO A 182 5.54 -25.39 12.22
C PRO A 182 4.09 -24.95 12.41
N MET A 183 3.40 -25.47 13.43
CA MET A 183 2.00 -25.14 13.70
C MET A 183 1.78 -23.62 13.84
N TRP A 184 2.71 -22.93 14.51
CA TRP A 184 2.69 -21.47 14.64
C TRP A 184 2.70 -20.75 13.29
N ASP A 185 3.60 -21.16 12.39
CA ASP A 185 3.71 -20.56 11.06
C ASP A 185 2.45 -20.83 10.22
N LYS A 186 1.82 -22.00 10.41
CA LYS A 186 0.54 -22.33 9.79
C LYS A 186 -0.61 -21.45 10.31
N ILE A 187 -0.64 -21.16 11.61
CA ILE A 187 -1.62 -20.25 12.22
C ILE A 187 -1.41 -18.82 11.72
N MET A 188 -0.16 -18.35 11.68
CA MET A 188 0.17 -17.01 11.19
C MET A 188 -0.16 -16.83 9.70
N MET A 189 0.10 -17.84 8.86
CA MET A 189 -0.34 -17.82 7.47
C MET A 189 -1.85 -17.62 7.31
N ARG A 190 -2.68 -18.10 8.26
CA ARG A 190 -4.12 -17.85 8.26
C ARG A 190 -4.49 -16.43 8.67
N LYS A 191 -3.68 -15.76 9.50
CA LYS A 191 -3.87 -14.35 9.91
C LYS A 191 -3.54 -13.33 8.82
N ARG A 192 -3.09 -13.77 7.63
CA ARG A 192 -2.85 -12.89 6.47
C ARG A 192 -4.08 -12.07 6.04
N TYR A 193 -5.29 -12.48 6.39
CA TYR A 193 -6.49 -11.69 6.07
C TYR A 193 -6.41 -10.25 6.61
N SER A 194 -5.63 -10.00 7.67
CA SER A 194 -5.46 -8.65 8.22
C SER A 194 -4.84 -7.69 7.21
N ILE A 195 -3.84 -8.13 6.44
CA ILE A 195 -3.23 -7.27 5.42
C ILE A 195 -4.13 -7.14 4.19
N GLU A 196 -4.89 -8.18 3.86
CA GLU A 196 -5.88 -8.13 2.79
C GLU A 196 -6.93 -7.06 3.12
N TYR A 197 -7.47 -7.05 4.33
CA TYR A 197 -8.44 -6.05 4.80
C TYR A 197 -7.90 -4.61 4.72
N ILE A 198 -6.66 -4.38 5.16
CA ILE A 198 -6.03 -3.03 5.08
C ILE A 198 -5.85 -2.58 3.62
N SER A 199 -5.63 -3.54 2.72
CA SER A 199 -5.35 -3.28 1.31
C SER A 199 -6.58 -3.32 0.41
N SER A 200 -7.77 -3.61 0.95
CA SER A 200 -9.04 -3.76 0.23
C SER A 200 -9.75 -2.44 0.01
#